data_AF-D8MRJ8-F1
#
_entry.id   AF-D8MRJ8-F1
#
_cell.length_a   1.000
_cell.length_b   1.000
_cell.length_c   1.000
_cell.angle_alpha   90.00
_cell.angle_beta   90.00
_cell.angle_gamma   90.00
#
_symmetry.space_group_name_H-M   'P 1'
#
loop_
_entity.id
_entity.type
_entity.pdbx_description
1 polymer ?
#
loop_
_entity_poly.entity_id
_entity_poly.type
_entity_poly.pdbx_seq_one_letter_code
_entity_poly.pdbx_strand_id
1 'polypeptide(L)'
;MTNPPTYDYQSFLNDNIAKVCGVMLAWLAFQILRPSSDKRRSRRHIRALRREFLDQLSRRPHLSQSSFESLIYHRINQLNSSRDDQARLWLLRWGVVLLNCSHIVWQLREWDSDSPTLLTMRDATLRDLHQIISERGVHHSSLTETLDELQAMVTSLAAEGGARETELAGIIWRLFCSLSQLQQALPEGARAPA
;
A
#
# COMPACT_ATOMS: atom_id res chain seq x y z
N MET A 1 1.58 -73.88 -29.96
CA MET A 1 1.77 -72.73 -30.86
C MET A 1 1.42 -71.49 -30.06
N THR A 2 2.41 -70.85 -29.46
CA THR A 2 2.23 -69.65 -28.64
C THR A 2 2.25 -68.46 -29.59
N ASN A 3 1.11 -67.78 -29.77
CA ASN A 3 1.03 -66.58 -30.61
C ASN A 3 2.05 -65.54 -30.09
N PRO A 4 2.92 -64.98 -30.95
CA PRO A 4 3.81 -63.92 -30.50
C PRO A 4 2.98 -62.69 -30.10
N PRO A 5 3.32 -62.00 -28.99
CA PRO A 5 2.60 -60.81 -28.58
C PRO A 5 2.73 -59.72 -29.66
N THR A 6 1.61 -59.33 -30.26
CA THR A 6 1.54 -58.23 -31.21
C THR A 6 1.48 -56.93 -30.41
N TYR A 7 2.56 -56.14 -30.45
CA TYR A 7 2.60 -54.83 -29.81
C TYR A 7 1.94 -53.78 -30.70
N ASP A 8 0.84 -53.20 -30.23
CA ASP A 8 0.20 -52.03 -30.86
C ASP A 8 0.86 -50.74 -30.38
N TYR A 9 1.94 -50.38 -31.05
CA TYR A 9 2.68 -49.15 -30.78
C TYR A 9 1.84 -47.90 -31.05
N GLN A 10 0.87 -47.97 -31.96
CA GLN A 10 0.02 -46.84 -32.31
C GLN A 10 -0.95 -46.52 -31.18
N SER A 11 -1.63 -47.53 -30.63
CA SER A 11 -2.49 -47.36 -29.46
C SER A 11 -1.69 -46.89 -28.25
N PHE A 12 -0.50 -47.46 -28.02
CA PHE A 12 0.37 -47.05 -26.91
C PHE A 12 0.85 -45.60 -27.03
N LEU A 13 1.28 -45.17 -28.23
CA LEU A 13 1.67 -43.78 -28.48
C LEU A 13 0.49 -42.83 -28.31
N ASN A 14 -0.66 -43.16 -28.88
CA ASN A 14 -1.85 -42.32 -28.80
C ASN A 14 -2.33 -42.14 -27.36
N ASP A 15 -2.34 -43.21 -26.56
CA ASP A 15 -2.72 -43.17 -25.15
C ASP A 15 -1.77 -42.31 -24.30
N ASN A 16 -0.46 -42.41 -24.54
CA ASN A 16 0.52 -41.62 -23.80
C ASN A 16 0.50 -40.15 -24.22
N ILE A 17 0.34 -39.87 -25.52
CA ILE A 17 0.17 -38.50 -26.03
C ILE A 17 -1.10 -37.88 -25.45
N ALA A 18 -2.21 -38.61 -25.44
CA ALA A 18 -3.47 -38.14 -24.88
C ALA A 18 -3.36 -37.81 -23.38
N LYS A 19 -2.67 -38.66 -22.59
CA LYS A 19 -2.42 -38.41 -21.17
C LYS A 19 -1.58 -37.15 -20.94
N VAL A 20 -0.48 -36.98 -21.70
CA VAL A 20 0.38 -35.80 -21.59
C VAL A 20 -0.37 -34.52 -22.00
N CYS A 21 -1.09 -34.56 -23.12
CA CYS A 21 -1.91 -33.43 -23.58
C CYS A 21 -3.00 -33.07 -22.58
N GLY A 22 -3.66 -34.06 -21.97
CA GLY A 22 -4.67 -33.84 -20.93
C GLY A 22 -4.10 -33.15 -19.69
N VAL A 23 -2.92 -33.57 -19.22
CA VAL A 23 -2.23 -32.94 -18.08
C VAL A 23 -1.80 -31.51 -18.42
N MET A 24 -1.28 -31.27 -19.63
CA MET A 24 -0.90 -29.93 -20.07
C MET A 24 -2.10 -28.98 -20.22
N LEU A 25 -3.21 -29.46 -20.77
CA LEU A 25 -4.45 -28.69 -20.88
C LEU A 25 -5.04 -28.35 -19.51
N ALA A 26 -5.06 -29.30 -18.58
CA ALA A 26 -5.49 -29.05 -17.21
C ALA A 26 -4.57 -28.02 -16.53
N TRP A 27 -3.25 -28.16 -16.68
CA TRP A 27 -2.28 -27.19 -16.14
C TRP A 27 -2.48 -25.78 -16.74
N LEU A 28 -2.68 -25.66 -18.05
CA LEU A 28 -3.00 -24.39 -18.71
C LEU A 28 -4.31 -23.79 -18.21
N ALA A 29 -5.37 -24.59 -18.07
CA ALA A 29 -6.65 -24.14 -17.52
C ALA A 29 -6.48 -23.61 -16.08
N PHE A 30 -5.73 -24.32 -15.23
CA PHE A 30 -5.41 -23.84 -13.88
C PHE A 30 -4.58 -22.55 -13.90
N GLN A 31 -3.62 -22.42 -14.83
CA GLN A 31 -2.82 -21.19 -14.98
C GLN A 31 -3.65 -20.00 -15.47
N ILE A 32 -4.73 -20.23 -16.22
CA ILE A 32 -5.65 -19.18 -16.70
C ILE A 32 -6.67 -18.79 -15.61
N LEU A 33 -7.17 -19.73 -14.80
CA LEU A 33 -8.17 -19.48 -13.75
C LEU A 33 -7.56 -18.85 -12.46
N ARG A 34 -6.34 -19.25 -12.08
CA ARG A 34 -5.63 -18.76 -10.88
C ARG A 34 -5.32 -17.25 -10.83
N PRO A 35 -4.97 -16.52 -11.93
CA PRO A 35 -4.61 -15.10 -11.88
C PRO A 35 -5.75 -14.18 -11.41
N SER A 36 -7.01 -14.55 -11.65
CA SER A 36 -8.16 -13.75 -11.20
C SER A 36 -8.35 -13.79 -9.69
N SER A 37 -8.04 -14.93 -9.06
CA SER A 37 -8.12 -15.08 -7.61
C SER A 37 -7.07 -14.24 -6.88
N ASP A 38 -5.85 -14.20 -7.42
CA ASP A 38 -4.73 -13.48 -6.80
C ASP A 38 -4.95 -11.97 -6.81
N LYS A 39 -5.45 -11.42 -7.93
CA LYS A 39 -5.86 -10.00 -8.03
C LYS A 39 -6.96 -9.61 -7.03
N ARG A 40 -7.91 -10.51 -6.74
CA ARG A 40 -8.95 -10.24 -5.73
C ARG A 40 -8.37 -10.25 -4.32
N ARG A 41 -7.46 -11.20 -4.03
CA ARG A 41 -6.77 -11.30 -2.76
C ARG A 41 -5.88 -10.07 -2.50
N SER A 42 -5.07 -9.66 -3.48
CA SER A 42 -4.21 -8.48 -3.40
C SER A 42 -5.01 -7.20 -3.10
N ARG A 43 -6.12 -6.98 -3.81
CA ARG A 43 -7.06 -5.87 -3.55
C ARG A 43 -7.62 -5.87 -2.12
N ARG A 44 -7.94 -7.04 -1.54
CA ARG A 44 -8.40 -7.14 -0.15
C ARG A 44 -7.31 -6.71 0.83
N HIS A 45 -6.06 -7.14 0.61
CA HIS A 45 -4.93 -6.73 1.45
C HIS A 45 -4.68 -5.21 1.36
N ILE A 46 -4.74 -4.63 0.16
CA ILE A 46 -4.59 -3.19 -0.07
C ILE A 46 -5.68 -2.38 0.66
N ARG A 47 -6.96 -2.79 0.53
CA ARG A 47 -8.06 -2.11 1.22
C ARG A 47 -7.94 -2.24 2.74
N ALA A 48 -7.56 -3.41 3.24
CA ALA A 48 -7.33 -3.60 4.66
C ALA A 48 -6.21 -2.66 5.15
N LEU A 49 -5.07 -2.59 4.46
CA LEU A 49 -3.98 -1.67 4.80
C LEU A 49 -4.42 -0.21 4.89
N ARG A 50 -5.20 0.26 3.93
CA ARG A 50 -5.72 1.63 3.95
C ARG A 50 -6.60 1.88 5.17
N ARG A 51 -7.49 0.94 5.51
CA ARG A 51 -8.34 1.05 6.71
C ARG A 51 -7.51 1.12 7.99
N GLU A 52 -6.51 0.26 8.12
CA GLU A 52 -5.62 0.27 9.29
C GLU A 52 -4.80 1.55 9.37
N PHE A 53 -4.38 2.11 8.23
CA PHE A 53 -3.70 3.41 8.21
C PHE A 53 -4.65 4.56 8.57
N LEU A 54 -5.89 4.54 8.08
CA LEU A 54 -6.91 5.53 8.48
C LEU A 54 -7.17 5.47 9.99
N ASP A 55 -7.17 4.28 10.58
CA ASP A 55 -7.20 4.13 12.04
C ASP A 55 -6.01 4.80 12.72
N GLN A 56 -4.79 4.69 12.16
CA GLN A 56 -3.60 5.39 12.68
C GLN A 56 -3.71 6.91 12.69
N LEU A 57 -4.51 7.51 11.79
CA LEU A 57 -4.77 8.96 11.78
C LEU A 57 -5.71 9.40 12.90
N SER A 58 -6.54 8.50 13.42
CA SER A 58 -7.51 8.83 14.46
C SER A 58 -6.83 9.34 15.75
N ARG A 59 -7.59 10.04 16.59
CA ARG A 59 -7.06 10.55 17.87
C ARG A 59 -6.58 9.42 18.80
N ARG A 60 -7.23 8.26 18.72
CA ARG A 60 -6.93 7.06 19.53
C ARG A 60 -6.98 5.83 18.63
N PRO A 61 -5.87 5.49 17.95
CA PRO A 61 -5.84 4.33 17.08
C PRO A 61 -6.03 3.05 17.88
N HIS A 62 -6.66 2.05 17.27
CA HIS A 62 -6.84 0.74 17.85
C HIS A 62 -5.53 -0.05 17.92
N LEU A 63 -4.66 0.11 16.91
CA LEU A 63 -3.34 -0.49 16.89
C LEU A 63 -2.29 0.49 17.43
N SER A 64 -1.41 0.01 18.30
CA SER A 64 -0.18 0.73 18.63
C SER A 64 0.70 0.89 17.40
N GLN A 65 1.63 1.85 17.45
CA GLN A 65 2.61 2.07 16.39
C GLN A 65 3.35 0.78 16.00
N SER A 66 3.87 0.03 16.98
CA SER A 66 4.60 -1.21 16.77
C SER A 66 3.73 -2.35 16.20
N SER A 67 2.46 -2.42 16.63
CA SER A 67 1.50 -3.40 16.11
C SER A 67 1.16 -3.11 14.66
N PHE A 68 0.96 -1.84 14.32
CA PHE A 68 0.73 -1.39 12.94
C PHE A 68 1.95 -1.67 12.06
N GLU A 69 3.15 -1.34 12.52
CA GLU A 69 4.40 -1.64 11.80
C GLU A 69 4.55 -3.15 11.52
N SER A 70 4.33 -3.98 12.53
CA SER A 70 4.34 -5.44 12.39
C SER A 70 3.32 -5.94 11.37
N LEU A 71 2.12 -5.32 11.34
CA LEU A 71 1.08 -5.63 10.37
C LEU A 71 1.49 -5.25 8.94
N ILE A 72 2.16 -4.10 8.74
CA ILE A 72 2.71 -3.69 7.44
C ILE A 72 3.73 -4.74 6.98
N TYR A 73 4.72 -5.08 7.80
CA TYR A 73 5.73 -6.09 7.45
C TYR A 73 5.12 -7.45 7.14
N HIS A 74 4.15 -7.89 7.95
CA HIS A 74 3.47 -9.16 7.71
C HIS A 74 2.76 -9.18 6.35
N ARG A 75 2.07 -8.09 5.98
CA ARG A 75 1.38 -7.99 4.68
C ARG A 75 2.35 -7.85 3.51
N ILE A 76 3.49 -7.16 3.68
CA ILE A 76 4.59 -7.15 2.71
C ILE A 76 5.07 -8.58 2.45
N ASN A 77 5.33 -9.33 3.52
CA ASN A 77 5.80 -10.71 3.40
C ASN A 77 4.75 -11.61 2.71
N GLN A 78 3.48 -11.46 3.05
CA GLN A 78 2.39 -12.19 2.38
C GLN A 78 2.31 -11.89 0.88
N LEU A 79 2.45 -10.63 0.46
CA LEU A 79 2.41 -10.26 -0.96
C LEU A 79 3.68 -10.63 -1.72
N ASN A 80 4.81 -10.87 -1.06
CA ASN A 80 5.99 -11.36 -1.76
C ASN A 80 5.77 -12.74 -2.41
N SER A 81 4.82 -13.52 -1.87
CA SER A 81 4.37 -14.79 -2.47
C SER A 81 3.33 -14.65 -3.59
N SER A 82 2.82 -13.43 -3.85
CA SER A 82 1.82 -13.13 -4.88
C SER A 82 2.43 -13.15 -6.29
N ARG A 83 1.64 -13.49 -7.31
CA ARG A 83 1.99 -13.31 -8.74
C ARG A 83 1.50 -11.97 -9.31
N ASP A 84 0.82 -11.16 -8.49
CA ASP A 84 0.38 -9.81 -8.84
C ASP A 84 1.51 -8.79 -8.63
N ASP A 85 2.36 -8.62 -9.65
CA ASP A 85 3.52 -7.72 -9.62
C ASP A 85 3.13 -6.26 -9.39
N GLN A 86 2.00 -5.82 -9.94
CA GLN A 86 1.52 -4.46 -9.75
C GLN A 86 1.11 -4.23 -8.29
N ALA A 87 0.41 -5.18 -7.66
CA ALA A 87 0.08 -5.08 -6.25
C ALA A 87 1.32 -5.18 -5.34
N ARG A 88 2.33 -5.97 -5.73
CA ARG A 88 3.62 -6.07 -5.04
C ARG A 88 4.35 -4.72 -5.05
N LEU A 89 4.52 -4.12 -6.23
CA LEU A 89 5.15 -2.81 -6.40
C LEU A 89 4.37 -1.71 -5.68
N TRP A 90 3.04 -1.73 -5.77
CA TRP A 90 2.19 -0.81 -5.03
C TRP A 90 2.46 -0.95 -3.53
N LEU A 91 2.38 -2.16 -2.98
CA LEU A 91 2.50 -2.38 -1.54
C LEU A 91 3.91 -2.08 -1.02
N LEU A 92 4.97 -2.32 -1.80
CA LEU A 92 6.32 -1.94 -1.40
C LEU A 92 6.49 -0.42 -1.32
N ARG A 93 6.06 0.31 -2.36
CA ARG A 93 6.18 1.77 -2.39
C ARG A 93 5.26 2.44 -1.38
N TRP A 94 3.99 2.03 -1.35
CA TRP A 94 2.99 2.59 -0.45
C TRP A 94 3.18 2.14 0.99
N GLY A 95 3.58 0.89 1.22
CA GLY A 95 3.84 0.39 2.57
C GLY A 95 4.89 1.23 3.30
N VAL A 96 5.97 1.59 2.61
CA VAL A 96 7.01 2.47 3.16
C VAL A 96 6.47 3.87 3.44
N VAL A 97 5.73 4.47 2.50
CA VAL A 97 5.16 5.81 2.71
C VAL A 97 4.15 5.84 3.86
N LEU A 98 3.25 4.85 3.94
CA LEU A 98 2.28 4.74 5.02
C LEU A 98 2.96 4.51 6.36
N LEU A 99 4.04 3.71 6.40
CA LEU A 99 4.82 3.51 7.61
C LEU A 99 5.47 4.83 8.06
N ASN A 100 6.17 5.53 7.17
CA ASN A 100 6.77 6.84 7.46
C ASN A 100 5.73 7.86 7.96
N CYS A 101 4.59 7.96 7.26
CA CYS A 101 3.50 8.83 7.69
C CYS A 101 2.96 8.43 9.07
N SER A 102 2.84 7.13 9.36
CA SER A 102 2.39 6.67 10.68
C SER A 102 3.36 7.11 11.78
N HIS A 103 4.68 6.97 11.59
CA HIS A 103 5.66 7.44 12.57
C HIS A 103 5.55 8.95 12.84
N ILE A 104 5.38 9.73 11.77
CA ILE A 104 5.24 11.18 11.89
C ILE A 104 3.93 11.56 12.58
N VAL A 105 2.83 10.86 12.30
CA VAL A 105 1.53 11.07 12.97
C VAL A 105 1.61 10.77 14.46
N TRP A 106 2.28 9.68 14.85
CA TRP A 106 2.55 9.39 16.27
C TRP A 106 3.38 10.50 16.91
N GLN A 107 4.45 10.95 16.24
CA GLN A 107 5.27 12.05 16.72
C GLN A 107 4.47 13.35 16.86
N LEU A 108 3.63 13.71 15.88
CA LEU A 108 2.74 14.88 15.97
C LEU A 108 1.75 14.75 17.13
N ARG A 109 1.22 13.57 17.39
CA ARG A 109 0.27 13.35 18.50
C ARG A 109 0.92 13.50 19.87
N GLU A 110 2.18 13.08 19.99
CA GLU A 110 2.97 13.16 21.22
C GLU A 110 3.65 14.52 21.41
N TRP A 111 3.82 15.28 20.32
CA TRP A 111 4.43 16.60 20.35
C TRP A 111 3.51 17.61 21.06
N ASP A 112 4.08 18.34 22.00
CA ASP A 112 3.36 19.29 22.85
C ASP A 112 4.09 20.63 22.95
N SER A 113 3.33 21.69 23.24
CA SER A 113 3.83 23.05 23.34
C SER A 113 2.91 23.91 24.21
N ASP A 114 3.50 24.86 24.92
CA ASP A 114 2.73 25.87 25.69
C ASP A 114 2.04 26.90 24.78
N SER A 115 2.40 26.94 23.49
CA SER A 115 1.82 27.87 22.52
C SER A 115 0.52 27.34 21.92
N PRO A 116 -0.64 28.00 22.15
CA PRO A 116 -1.92 27.57 21.59
C PRO A 116 -1.95 27.65 20.06
N THR A 117 -1.18 28.57 19.47
CA THR A 117 -1.04 28.70 18.01
C THR A 117 -0.38 27.46 17.42
N LEU A 118 0.72 26.99 18.01
CA LEU A 118 1.42 25.81 17.51
C LEU A 118 0.61 24.53 17.68
N LEU A 119 -0.11 24.39 18.80
CA LEU A 119 -1.05 23.29 18.99
C LEU A 119 -2.15 23.29 17.92
N THR A 120 -2.65 24.47 17.54
CA THR A 120 -3.66 24.61 16.47
C THR A 120 -3.11 24.19 15.11
N MET A 121 -1.87 24.58 14.78
CA MET A 121 -1.18 24.18 13.55
C MET A 121 -0.93 22.68 13.47
N ARG A 122 -0.43 22.07 14.56
CA ARG A 122 -0.27 20.62 14.72
C ARG A 122 -1.58 19.89 14.49
N ASP A 123 -2.66 20.34 15.12
CA ASP A 123 -3.97 19.71 15.00
C ASP A 123 -4.57 19.88 13.60
N ALA A 124 -4.28 21.00 12.91
CA ALA A 124 -4.63 21.19 11.50
C ALA A 124 -3.92 20.17 10.61
N THR A 125 -2.60 20.02 10.77
CA THR A 125 -1.80 19.02 10.04
C THR A 125 -2.37 17.61 10.19
N LEU A 126 -2.78 17.20 11.39
CA LEU A 126 -3.41 15.90 11.63
C LEU A 126 -4.79 15.76 10.98
N ARG A 127 -5.58 16.84 10.92
CA ARG A 127 -6.89 16.84 10.24
C ARG A 127 -6.74 16.72 8.74
N ASP A 128 -5.82 17.44 8.12
CA ASP A 128 -5.67 17.49 6.66
C ASP A 128 -5.30 16.10 6.09
N LEU A 129 -4.51 15.32 6.85
CA LEU A 129 -4.21 13.92 6.51
C LEU A 129 -5.44 13.03 6.29
N HIS A 130 -6.55 13.29 7.00
CA HIS A 130 -7.78 12.53 6.84
C HIS A 130 -8.48 12.82 5.50
N GLN A 131 -8.18 13.95 4.85
CA GLN A 131 -8.78 14.33 3.57
C GLN A 131 -8.05 13.71 2.37
N ILE A 132 -6.77 13.35 2.55
CA ILE A 132 -5.93 12.82 1.48
C ILE A 132 -6.25 11.36 1.17
N ILE A 133 -6.48 10.54 2.21
CA ILE A 133 -6.56 9.08 2.09
C ILE A 133 -8.00 8.62 2.30
N SER A 134 -8.47 7.74 1.42
CA SER A 134 -9.70 6.98 1.61
C SER A 134 -9.45 5.48 1.41
N GLU A 135 -10.42 4.64 1.77
CA GLU A 135 -10.35 3.21 1.46
C GLU A 135 -10.20 2.94 -0.05
N ARG A 136 -10.71 3.85 -0.89
CA ARG A 136 -10.70 3.75 -2.35
C ARG A 136 -9.37 4.16 -2.95
N GLY A 137 -8.58 4.99 -2.27
CA GLY A 137 -7.26 5.43 -2.71
C GLY A 137 -6.92 6.79 -2.16
N VAL A 138 -5.96 7.45 -2.79
CA VAL A 138 -5.62 8.84 -2.48
C VAL A 138 -6.32 9.77 -3.45
N HIS A 139 -6.85 10.86 -2.91
CA HIS A 139 -7.52 11.91 -3.66
C HIS A 139 -6.46 12.90 -4.16
N HIS A 140 -6.27 13.01 -5.48
CA HIS A 140 -5.17 13.80 -6.05
C HIS A 140 -5.29 15.29 -5.80
N SER A 141 -6.47 15.86 -5.98
CA SER A 141 -6.72 17.28 -5.71
C SER A 141 -6.41 17.59 -4.25
N SER A 142 -6.94 16.77 -3.32
CA SER A 142 -6.71 16.92 -1.89
C SER A 142 -5.24 16.71 -1.50
N LEU A 143 -4.53 15.76 -2.13
CA LEU A 143 -3.10 15.56 -1.88
C LEU A 143 -2.30 16.81 -2.26
N THR A 144 -2.56 17.40 -3.42
CA THR A 144 -1.85 18.60 -3.87
C THR A 144 -2.16 19.78 -2.96
N GLU A 145 -3.44 20.01 -2.65
CA GLU A 145 -3.88 21.07 -1.73
C GLU A 145 -3.22 20.93 -0.36
N THR A 146 -3.22 19.72 0.23
CA THR A 146 -2.56 19.51 1.52
C THR A 146 -1.04 19.70 1.42
N LEU A 147 -0.39 19.31 0.33
CA LEU A 147 1.06 19.56 0.18
C LEU A 147 1.38 21.06 0.13
N ASP A 148 0.55 21.85 -0.55
CA ASP A 148 0.70 23.32 -0.59
C ASP A 148 0.48 23.95 0.79
N GLU A 149 -0.53 23.49 1.54
CA GLU A 149 -0.81 23.92 2.92
C GLU A 149 0.33 23.58 3.88
N LEU A 150 0.86 22.35 3.83
CA LEU A 150 2.00 21.92 4.64
C LEU A 150 3.25 22.74 4.31
N GLN A 151 3.50 23.02 3.02
CA GLN A 151 4.62 23.84 2.59
C GLN A 151 4.51 25.27 3.13
N ALA A 152 3.33 25.88 3.06
CA ALA A 152 3.08 27.21 3.61
C ALA A 152 3.28 27.25 5.14
N MET A 153 2.81 26.22 5.84
CA MET A 153 2.98 26.09 7.30
C MET A 153 4.45 25.97 7.69
N VAL A 154 5.24 25.16 6.98
CA VAL A 154 6.69 25.05 7.18
C VAL A 154 7.38 26.40 6.96
N THR A 155 7.02 27.13 5.89
CA THR A 155 7.59 28.45 5.63
C THR A 155 7.26 29.47 6.72
N SER A 156 6.03 29.47 7.23
CA SER A 156 5.62 30.35 8.34
C SER A 156 6.39 30.05 9.62
N LEU A 157 6.47 28.77 10.01
CA LEU A 157 7.17 28.35 11.22
C LEU A 157 8.68 28.62 11.15
N ALA A 158 9.28 28.40 9.97
CA ALA A 158 10.70 28.71 9.74
C ALA A 158 11.01 30.21 9.83
N ALA A 159 10.06 31.08 9.47
CA ALA A 159 10.22 32.53 9.57
C ALA A 159 10.15 33.04 11.02
N GLU A 160 9.36 32.39 11.88
CA GLU A 160 9.30 32.73 13.31
C GLU A 160 10.61 32.37 14.04
N GLY A 161 11.26 31.27 13.65
CA GLY A 161 12.64 30.95 14.05
C GLY A 161 12.85 30.52 15.50
N GLY A 162 11.78 30.32 16.27
CA GLY A 162 11.86 29.79 17.62
C GLY A 162 12.15 28.28 17.66
N ALA A 163 12.56 27.77 18.82
CA ALA A 163 12.99 26.37 18.96
C ALA A 163 11.84 25.37 18.72
N ARG A 164 10.63 25.68 19.22
CA ARG A 164 9.45 24.81 19.08
C ARG A 164 8.84 24.91 17.68
N GLU A 165 8.88 26.09 17.10
CA GLU A 165 8.51 26.39 15.72
C GLU A 165 9.38 25.60 14.75
N THR A 166 10.71 25.62 14.97
CA THR A 166 11.68 24.84 14.18
C THR A 166 11.47 23.34 14.33
N GLU A 167 11.19 22.85 15.54
CA GLU A 167 10.89 21.44 15.78
C GLU A 167 9.63 21.01 15.02
N LEU A 168 8.52 21.76 15.17
CA LEU A 168 7.27 21.48 14.48
C LEU A 168 7.43 21.57 12.96
N ALA A 169 8.14 22.58 12.45
CA ALA A 169 8.47 22.71 11.03
C ALA A 169 9.22 21.49 10.51
N GLY A 170 10.18 20.95 11.27
CA GLY A 170 10.91 19.74 10.90
C GLY A 170 10.03 18.47 10.88
N ILE A 171 9.04 18.37 11.76
CA ILE A 171 8.05 17.28 11.75
C ILE A 171 7.16 17.39 10.50
N ILE A 172 6.60 18.58 10.25
CA ILE A 172 5.70 18.85 9.12
C ILE A 172 6.45 18.70 7.79
N TRP A 173 7.71 19.12 7.72
CA TRP A 173 8.54 18.93 6.52
C TRP A 173 8.77 17.46 6.18
N ARG A 174 9.04 16.61 7.18
CA ARG A 174 9.14 15.16 6.97
C ARG A 174 7.81 14.57 6.50
N LEU A 175 6.68 15.10 6.97
CA LEU A 175 5.36 14.70 6.51
C LEU A 175 5.18 15.05 5.03
N PHE A 176 5.47 16.31 4.66
CA PHE A 176 5.45 16.79 3.29
C PHE A 176 6.29 15.90 2.36
N CYS A 177 7.55 15.61 2.75
CA CYS A 177 8.44 14.73 1.98
C CYS A 177 7.94 13.28 1.87
N SER A 178 7.23 12.78 2.88
CA SER A 178 6.63 11.44 2.84
C SER A 178 5.43 11.40 1.90
N LEU A 179 4.56 12.42 1.98
CA LEU A 179 3.36 12.53 1.16
C LEU A 179 3.66 12.87 -0.31
N SER A 180 4.70 13.64 -0.60
CA SER A 180 5.10 13.97 -1.99
C SER A 180 5.48 12.72 -2.79
N GLN A 181 5.97 11.67 -2.13
CA GLN A 181 6.20 10.36 -2.76
C GLN A 181 4.90 9.72 -3.27
N LEU A 182 3.74 10.04 -2.68
CA LEU A 182 2.44 9.55 -3.16
C LEU A 182 2.05 10.15 -4.52
N GLN A 183 2.52 11.38 -4.84
CA GLN A 183 2.30 11.96 -6.17
C GLN A 183 3.06 11.16 -7.24
N GLN A 184 4.27 10.69 -6.94
CA GLN A 184 5.14 9.97 -7.87
C GLN A 184 4.80 8.47 -7.97
N ALA A 185 4.23 7.90 -6.90
CA ALA A 185 3.97 6.46 -6.81
C ALA A 185 2.68 6.00 -7.51
N LEU A 186 1.98 6.89 -8.22
CA LEU A 186 0.72 6.55 -8.86
C LEU A 186 0.93 5.87 -10.22
N PRO A 187 0.36 4.68 -10.46
CA PRO A 187 0.37 4.07 -11.79
C PRO A 187 -0.50 4.91 -12.74
N GLU A 188 0.01 5.28 -13.91
CA GLU A 188 -0.74 5.96 -14.98
C GLU A 188 -2.05 5.23 -15.39
N GLY A 189 -2.21 3.95 -15.01
CA GLY A 189 -3.36 3.10 -15.33
C GLY A 189 -4.46 2.98 -14.26
N ALA A 190 -4.49 3.81 -13.21
CA ALA A 190 -5.57 3.79 -12.22
C ALA A 190 -6.86 4.54 -12.66
N ARG A 191 -7.00 4.86 -13.95
CA ARG A 191 -8.31 5.13 -14.54
C ARG A 191 -9.10 3.82 -14.58
N ALA A 192 -9.99 3.61 -13.62
CA ALA A 192 -11.05 2.63 -13.81
C ALA A 192 -11.84 3.03 -15.08
N PRO A 193 -12.11 2.11 -16.03
CA PRO A 193 -13.11 2.40 -17.05
C PRO A 193 -14.45 2.63 -16.35
N ALA A 194 -15.15 3.68 -16.79
CA ALA A 194 -16.52 3.99 -16.40
C ALA A 194 -17.47 2.83 -16.75
#